data_AF-A0A7C9BQG0-F1
#
_entry.id   AF-A0A7C9BQG0-F1
#
_cell.length_a   1.000
_cell.length_b   1.000
_cell.length_c   1.000
_cell.angle_alpha   90.00
_cell.angle_beta   90.00
_cell.angle_gamma   90.00
#
_symmetry.space_group_name_H-M   'P 1'
#
loop_
_entity.id
_entity.type
_entity.pdbx_description
1 polymer ?
#
loop_
_entity_poly.entity_id
_entity_poly.type
_entity_poly.pdbx_seq_one_letter_code
_entity_poly.pdbx_strand_id
1 'polypeptide(L)'
;MMGYTFGFSSVLIVFVVVLVASSIRIFREYERGVVFMLGRFWKVKGPGLVLIIPIVQQVVRIDLRTVVFDVPPQDVITRDNVSVKVNAVVYFRVVDPEKAVIQVARFFDATSQLSQTTLRSVLGKHELDALLAEREQLNADIQKTLDAQTDAWGIKVSTVEIKHVDLNETMVRAIARQAEAERERRAKVIHAEGELQASEKLLQAAQRLALQPQAMQLRYLQTLTTIAADKNSTIVFPLPIDLLGALLERLGMPRER
;
A
#
# COMPACT_ATOMS: atom_id res chain seq x y z
N MET A 1 -25.72 71.10 -34.09
CA MET A 1 -26.35 69.89 -33.51
C MET A 1 -25.82 68.56 -34.08
N MET A 2 -24.93 68.55 -35.09
CA MET A 2 -24.38 67.32 -35.71
C MET A 2 -23.04 66.81 -35.11
N GLY A 3 -22.37 67.57 -34.22
CA GLY A 3 -21.09 67.12 -33.63
C GLY A 3 -21.23 66.14 -32.47
N TYR A 4 -22.33 66.23 -31.72
CA TYR A 4 -22.59 65.36 -30.55
C TYR A 4 -23.05 63.94 -30.96
N THR A 5 -23.65 63.79 -32.14
CA THR A 5 -24.09 62.48 -32.65
C THR A 5 -22.91 61.59 -33.05
N PHE A 6 -21.84 62.16 -33.62
CA PHE A 6 -20.61 61.41 -33.92
C PHE A 6 -19.85 61.00 -32.65
N GLY A 7 -19.85 61.82 -31.60
CA GLY A 7 -19.25 61.48 -30.31
C GLY A 7 -20.04 60.40 -29.55
N PHE A 8 -21.37 60.44 -29.58
CA PHE A 8 -22.19 59.43 -28.92
C PHE A 8 -22.12 58.06 -29.64
N SER A 9 -22.12 58.07 -30.98
CA SER A 9 -22.01 56.84 -31.77
C SER A 9 -20.66 56.16 -31.59
N SER A 10 -19.56 56.91 -31.50
CA SER A 10 -18.22 56.32 -31.29
C SER A 10 -18.07 55.73 -29.89
N VAL A 11 -18.59 56.38 -28.86
CA VAL A 11 -18.64 55.84 -27.49
C VAL A 11 -19.47 54.56 -27.42
N LEU A 12 -20.61 54.51 -28.11
CA LEU A 12 -21.45 53.31 -28.17
C LEU A 12 -20.73 52.14 -28.85
N ILE A 13 -20.02 52.40 -29.95
CA ILE A 13 -19.24 51.36 -30.66
C ILE A 13 -18.12 50.83 -29.77
N VAL A 14 -17.35 51.70 -29.12
CA VAL A 14 -16.29 51.28 -28.19
C VAL A 14 -16.86 50.47 -27.03
N PHE A 15 -18.00 50.90 -26.47
CA PHE A 15 -18.69 50.17 -25.41
C PHE A 15 -19.11 48.77 -25.86
N VAL A 16 -19.71 48.63 -27.04
CA VAL A 16 -20.11 47.33 -27.62
C VAL A 16 -18.88 46.45 -27.88
N VAL A 17 -17.80 47.00 -28.42
CA VAL A 17 -16.55 46.25 -28.67
C VAL A 17 -15.93 45.75 -27.36
N VAL A 18 -15.90 46.57 -26.30
CA VAL A 18 -15.42 46.17 -24.97
C VAL A 18 -16.32 45.08 -24.37
N LEU A 19 -17.63 45.18 -24.54
CA LEU A 19 -18.60 44.20 -24.04
C LEU A 19 -18.41 42.85 -24.75
N VAL A 20 -18.27 42.87 -26.09
CA VAL A 20 -18.01 41.68 -26.91
C VAL A 20 -16.65 41.06 -26.54
N ALA A 21 -15.60 41.86 -26.43
CA ALA A 21 -14.27 41.38 -26.05
C ALA A 21 -14.27 40.77 -24.63
N SER A 22 -14.95 41.39 -23.67
CA SER A 22 -15.09 40.89 -22.30
C SER A 22 -15.95 39.63 -22.21
N SER A 23 -16.87 39.45 -23.17
CA SER A 23 -17.77 38.30 -23.19
C SER A 23 -17.15 37.01 -23.69
N ILE A 24 -16.02 37.06 -24.39
CA ILE A 24 -15.31 35.88 -24.87
C ILE A 24 -14.41 35.36 -23.74
N ARG A 25 -14.75 34.21 -23.15
CA ARG A 25 -13.87 33.47 -22.24
C ARG A 25 -13.47 32.14 -22.86
N ILE A 26 -12.22 31.77 -22.67
CA ILE A 26 -11.66 30.49 -23.10
C ILE A 26 -11.52 29.60 -21.87
N PHE A 27 -12.10 28.41 -21.92
CA PHE A 27 -11.91 27.36 -20.91
C PHE A 27 -10.99 26.29 -21.45
N ARG A 28 -10.06 25.83 -20.62
CA ARG A 28 -9.17 24.72 -20.97
C ARG A 28 -9.95 23.40 -20.97
N GLU A 29 -9.41 22.38 -21.64
CA GLU A 29 -10.08 21.07 -21.76
C GLU A 29 -10.43 20.42 -20.42
N TYR A 30 -9.60 20.65 -19.40
CA TYR A 30 -9.80 20.13 -18.05
C TYR A 30 -10.64 21.04 -17.15
N GLU A 31 -11.08 22.21 -17.64
CA GLU A 31 -11.89 23.16 -16.88
C GLU A 31 -13.35 23.12 -17.35
N ARG A 32 -14.29 23.26 -16.41
CA ARG A 32 -15.70 23.50 -16.68
C ARG A 32 -16.14 24.80 -16.04
N GLY A 33 -16.98 25.55 -16.75
CA GLY A 33 -17.56 26.80 -16.24
C GLY A 33 -19.00 26.57 -15.78
N VAL A 34 -19.26 26.68 -14.48
CA VAL A 34 -20.62 26.70 -13.92
C VAL A 34 -21.15 28.11 -14.05
N VAL A 35 -22.14 28.31 -14.93
CA VAL A 35 -22.69 29.64 -15.22
C VAL A 35 -23.98 29.86 -14.45
N PHE A 36 -24.02 30.96 -13.71
CA PHE A 36 -25.19 31.50 -13.04
C PHE A 36 -25.71 32.71 -13.81
N MET A 37 -27.03 32.85 -13.88
CA MET A 37 -27.70 34.02 -14.41
C MET A 37 -28.62 34.60 -13.36
N LEU A 38 -28.36 35.86 -12.98
CA LEU A 38 -29.16 36.57 -11.97
C LEU A 38 -29.38 35.71 -10.69
N GLY A 39 -28.34 34.98 -10.26
CA GLY A 39 -28.38 34.11 -9.08
C GLY A 39 -28.98 32.72 -9.27
N ARG A 40 -29.52 32.38 -10.44
CA ARG A 40 -30.01 31.02 -10.75
C ARG A 40 -28.99 30.25 -11.58
N PHE A 41 -28.88 28.94 -11.35
CA PHE A 41 -28.10 28.07 -12.21
C PHE A 41 -28.67 28.08 -13.63
N TRP A 42 -27.82 28.30 -14.64
CA TRP A 42 -28.22 28.16 -16.04
C TRP A 42 -27.74 26.82 -16.58
N LYS A 43 -26.42 26.64 -16.75
CA LYS A 43 -25.82 25.45 -17.38
C LYS A 43 -24.33 25.36 -17.09
N VAL A 44 -23.81 24.14 -17.06
CA VAL A 44 -22.37 23.86 -17.12
C VAL A 44 -21.89 24.01 -18.57
N LYS A 45 -20.99 24.96 -18.82
CA LYS A 45 -20.37 25.15 -20.13
C LYS A 45 -19.06 24.36 -20.23
N GLY A 46 -18.93 23.63 -21.34
CA GLY A 46 -17.78 22.79 -21.65
C GLY A 46 -16.54 23.57 -22.10
N PRO A 47 -15.45 22.88 -22.46
CA PRO A 47 -14.20 23.50 -22.85
C PRO A 47 -14.30 24.23 -24.19
N GLY A 48 -13.37 25.16 -24.44
CA GLY A 48 -13.31 25.94 -25.67
C GLY A 48 -13.78 27.38 -25.51
N LEU A 49 -14.16 28.01 -26.64
CA LEU A 49 -14.61 29.39 -26.68
C LEU A 49 -16.06 29.48 -26.21
N VAL A 50 -16.26 30.21 -25.11
CA VAL A 50 -17.54 30.31 -24.44
C VAL A 50 -17.91 31.78 -24.29
N LEU A 51 -19.06 32.16 -24.87
CA LEU A 51 -19.59 33.51 -24.77
C LEU A 51 -20.40 33.66 -23.47
N ILE A 52 -20.00 34.61 -22.63
CA ILE A 52 -20.57 34.90 -21.31
C ILE A 52 -20.87 36.38 -21.26
N ILE A 53 -22.12 36.76 -21.02
CA ILE A 53 -22.51 38.17 -20.99
C ILE A 53 -22.00 38.78 -19.67
N PRO A 54 -20.98 39.66 -19.69
CA PRO A 54 -20.54 40.35 -18.48
C PRO A 54 -21.72 41.17 -17.93
N ILE A 55 -21.89 41.23 -16.60
CA ILE A 55 -23.01 41.84 -15.84
C ILE A 55 -24.12 40.86 -15.46
N VAL A 56 -24.70 40.12 -16.41
CA VAL A 56 -25.87 39.25 -16.11
C VAL A 56 -25.44 37.84 -15.71
N GLN A 57 -24.32 37.37 -16.27
CA GLN A 57 -23.81 36.01 -16.06
C GLN A 57 -22.55 36.01 -15.20
N GLN A 58 -22.55 35.18 -14.16
CA GLN A 58 -21.38 34.88 -13.34
C GLN A 58 -20.91 33.47 -13.64
N VAL A 59 -19.60 33.24 -13.69
CA VAL A 59 -19.04 31.91 -13.94
C VAL A 59 -18.02 31.53 -12.89
N VAL A 60 -18.18 30.32 -12.35
CA VAL A 60 -17.22 29.68 -11.46
C VAL A 60 -16.47 28.63 -12.26
N ARG A 61 -15.14 28.69 -12.27
CA ARG A 61 -14.30 27.72 -12.97
C ARG A 61 -13.97 26.57 -12.03
N ILE A 62 -14.13 25.33 -12.50
CA ILE A 62 -13.76 24.14 -11.76
C ILE A 62 -12.81 23.30 -12.61
N ASP A 63 -11.73 22.84 -11.98
CA ASP A 63 -10.81 21.86 -12.52
C ASP A 63 -11.35 20.44 -12.28
N LEU A 64 -11.38 19.62 -13.32
CA LEU A 64 -11.84 18.23 -13.25
C LEU A 64 -10.72 17.22 -13.09
N ARG A 65 -9.46 17.67 -13.01
CA ARG A 65 -8.32 16.77 -12.78
C ARG A 65 -8.39 16.16 -11.39
N THR A 66 -7.74 15.00 -11.25
CA THR A 66 -7.53 14.40 -9.93
C THR A 66 -6.66 15.32 -9.09
N VAL A 67 -7.19 15.75 -7.96
CA VAL A 67 -6.48 16.49 -6.93
C VAL A 67 -6.16 15.52 -5.80
N VAL A 68 -4.97 15.70 -5.24
CA VAL A 68 -4.52 14.96 -4.08
C VAL A 68 -4.44 15.92 -2.90
N PHE A 69 -4.87 15.46 -1.73
CA PHE A 69 -4.64 16.18 -0.49
C PHE A 69 -4.30 15.22 0.65
N ASP A 70 -3.42 15.68 1.54
CA ASP A 70 -3.12 14.99 2.78
C ASP A 70 -4.20 15.30 3.81
N VAL A 71 -4.77 14.25 4.41
CA VAL A 71 -5.65 14.36 5.56
C VAL A 71 -4.77 14.56 6.81
N PRO A 72 -5.03 15.59 7.63
CA PRO A 72 -4.23 15.84 8.81
C PRO A 72 -4.27 14.65 9.78
N PRO A 73 -3.19 14.37 10.53
CA PRO A 73 -3.12 13.25 11.46
C PRO A 73 -4.29 13.24 12.45
N GLN A 74 -4.89 12.08 12.65
CA GLN A 74 -6.00 11.86 13.57
C GLN A 74 -5.58 10.92 14.70
N ASP A 75 -5.89 11.32 15.93
CA ASP A 75 -5.85 10.42 17.09
C ASP A 75 -7.09 9.50 17.05
N VAL A 76 -6.86 8.20 16.96
CA VAL A 76 -7.90 7.18 16.90
C VAL A 76 -7.59 6.08 17.91
N ILE A 77 -8.63 5.53 18.52
CA ILE A 77 -8.55 4.33 19.35
C ILE A 77 -9.14 3.19 18.52
N THR A 78 -8.35 2.13 18.31
CA THR A 78 -8.75 0.93 17.57
C THR A 78 -9.70 0.05 18.40
N ARG A 79 -10.28 -0.98 17.78
CA ARG A 79 -11.19 -1.93 18.45
C ARG A 79 -10.54 -2.66 19.63
N ASP A 80 -9.24 -2.92 19.55
CA ASP A 80 -8.39 -3.52 20.58
C ASP A 80 -7.86 -2.49 21.60
N ASN A 81 -8.46 -1.30 21.65
CA ASN A 81 -8.18 -0.24 22.62
C ASN A 81 -6.74 0.28 22.58
N VAL A 82 -6.14 0.34 21.39
CA VAL A 82 -4.82 0.93 21.17
C VAL A 82 -4.97 2.32 20.57
N SER A 83 -4.33 3.31 21.21
CA SER A 83 -4.25 4.66 20.68
C SER A 83 -3.20 4.75 19.58
N VAL A 84 -3.61 5.16 18.38
CA VAL A 84 -2.76 5.36 17.21
C VAL A 84 -3.00 6.72 16.58
N LYS A 85 -1.95 7.29 16.00
CA LYS A 85 -2.05 8.48 15.14
C LYS A 85 -1.96 8.05 13.69
N VAL A 86 -2.99 8.35 12.90
CA VAL A 86 -3.06 7.94 11.51
C VAL A 86 -3.24 9.13 10.60
N ASN A 87 -2.46 9.19 9.52
CA ASN A 87 -2.68 10.10 8.40
C ASN A 87 -2.92 9.32 7.10
N ALA A 88 -3.61 9.95 6.16
CA ALA A 88 -3.96 9.34 4.89
C ALA A 88 -3.92 10.39 3.78
N VAL A 89 -3.86 9.92 2.55
CA VAL A 89 -3.92 10.72 1.33
C VAL A 89 -5.16 10.33 0.57
N VAL A 90 -5.90 11.32 0.08
CA VAL A 90 -7.14 11.10 -0.69
C VAL A 90 -6.95 11.67 -2.09
N TYR A 91 -7.20 10.81 -3.08
CA TYR A 91 -7.24 11.18 -4.49
C TYR A 91 -8.69 11.30 -4.92
N PHE A 92 -9.09 12.50 -5.32
CA PHE A 92 -10.46 12.74 -5.78
C PHE A 92 -10.49 13.64 -7.00
N ARG A 93 -11.58 13.60 -7.75
CA ARG A 93 -11.84 14.52 -8.86
C ARG A 93 -13.30 14.93 -8.88
N VAL A 94 -13.57 16.12 -9.39
CA VAL A 94 -14.94 16.56 -9.63
C VAL A 94 -15.46 15.88 -10.90
N VAL A 95 -16.61 15.20 -10.80
CA VAL A 95 -17.30 14.59 -11.94
C VAL A 95 -18.47 15.46 -12.37
N ASP A 96 -19.20 16.00 -11.40
CA ASP A 96 -20.33 16.90 -11.61
C ASP A 96 -20.02 18.29 -11.02
N PRO A 97 -19.57 19.25 -11.85
CA PRO A 97 -19.20 20.58 -11.38
C PRO A 97 -20.41 21.39 -10.92
N GLU A 98 -21.63 21.10 -11.37
CA GLU A 98 -22.84 21.78 -10.89
C GLU A 98 -23.05 21.49 -9.41
N LYS A 99 -23.07 20.19 -9.05
CA LYS A 99 -23.22 19.77 -7.65
C LYS A 99 -22.09 20.28 -6.77
N ALA A 100 -20.86 20.28 -7.27
CA ALA A 100 -19.69 20.71 -6.50
C ALA A 100 -19.72 22.20 -6.10
N VAL A 101 -20.42 23.07 -6.85
CA VAL A 101 -20.59 24.49 -6.50
C VAL A 101 -21.87 24.74 -5.72
N ILE A 102 -22.96 24.06 -6.08
CA ILE A 102 -24.28 24.38 -5.54
C ILE A 102 -24.55 23.67 -4.22
N GLN A 103 -24.13 22.41 -4.09
CA GLN A 103 -24.44 21.59 -2.92
C GLN A 103 -23.48 21.84 -1.75
N VAL A 104 -22.28 22.37 -2.03
CA VAL A 104 -21.27 22.65 -1.00
C VAL A 104 -20.54 23.95 -1.30
N ALA A 105 -20.44 24.83 -0.30
CA ALA A 105 -19.74 26.11 -0.44
C ALA A 105 -18.24 25.94 -0.74
N ARG A 106 -17.56 25.04 0.00
CA ARG A 106 -16.14 24.70 -0.18
C ARG A 106 -15.96 23.19 -0.20
N PHE A 107 -16.11 22.61 -1.40
CA PHE A 107 -16.05 21.16 -1.57
C PHE A 107 -14.73 20.53 -1.07
N PHE A 108 -13.60 21.23 -1.22
CA PHE A 108 -12.30 20.76 -0.74
C PHE A 108 -12.27 20.59 0.79
N ASP A 109 -12.69 21.63 1.52
CA ASP A 109 -12.69 21.62 2.98
C ASP A 109 -13.71 20.60 3.53
N ALA A 110 -14.90 20.54 2.92
CA ALA A 110 -15.94 19.60 3.31
C ALA A 110 -15.48 18.15 3.10
N THR A 111 -14.84 17.86 1.97
CA THR A 111 -14.25 16.54 1.68
C THR A 111 -13.15 16.21 2.68
N SER A 112 -12.29 17.19 3.04
CA SER A 112 -11.25 16.98 4.05
C SER A 112 -11.82 16.66 5.44
N GLN A 113 -12.86 17.37 5.89
CA GLN A 113 -13.53 17.09 7.16
C GLN A 113 -14.23 15.73 7.15
N LEU A 114 -14.84 15.38 6.02
CA LEU A 114 -15.48 14.08 5.83
C LEU A 114 -14.47 12.94 5.87
N SER A 115 -13.32 13.11 5.23
CA SER A 115 -12.19 12.17 5.28
C SER A 115 -11.71 11.96 6.71
N GLN A 116 -11.54 13.02 7.50
CA GLN A 116 -11.13 12.89 8.91
C GLN A 116 -12.14 12.10 9.74
N THR A 117 -13.43 12.42 9.58
CA THR A 117 -14.50 11.74 10.32
C THR A 117 -14.63 10.28 9.91
N THR A 118 -14.52 10.00 8.61
CA THR A 118 -14.60 8.63 8.07
C THR A 118 -13.41 7.80 8.49
N LEU A 119 -12.19 8.35 8.42
CA LEU A 119 -10.99 7.69 8.94
C LEU A 119 -11.19 7.33 10.41
N ARG A 120 -11.57 8.28 11.26
CA ARG A 120 -11.79 8.00 12.69
C ARG A 120 -12.83 6.89 12.92
N SER A 121 -13.94 6.92 12.17
CA SER A 121 -15.02 5.95 12.34
C SER A 121 -14.67 4.55 11.82
N VAL A 122 -14.03 4.45 10.65
CA VAL A 122 -13.64 3.17 10.06
C VAL A 122 -12.49 2.57 10.87
N LEU A 123 -11.41 3.31 11.08
CA LEU A 123 -10.24 2.82 11.83
C LEU A 123 -10.61 2.36 13.25
N GLY A 124 -11.58 3.01 13.91
CA GLY A 124 -12.06 2.58 15.24
C GLY A 124 -12.83 1.26 15.26
N LYS A 125 -13.33 0.77 14.10
CA LYS A 125 -14.01 -0.53 13.98
C LYS A 125 -13.04 -1.69 13.73
N HIS A 126 -11.80 -1.38 13.32
CA HIS A 126 -10.77 -2.37 13.02
C HIS A 126 -9.75 -2.47 14.16
N GLU A 127 -9.05 -3.60 14.22
CA GLU A 127 -7.96 -3.84 15.16
C GLU A 127 -6.64 -3.28 14.61
N LEU A 128 -5.65 -3.09 15.49
CA LEU A 128 -4.33 -2.61 15.11
C LEU A 128 -3.67 -3.45 14.00
N ASP A 129 -3.81 -4.77 14.07
CA ASP A 129 -3.19 -5.68 13.11
C ASP A 129 -3.69 -5.43 11.68
N ALA A 130 -4.99 -5.17 11.51
CA ALA A 130 -5.58 -4.81 10.22
C ALA A 130 -5.01 -3.49 9.65
N LEU A 131 -4.65 -2.54 10.52
CA LEU A 131 -3.99 -1.28 10.10
C LEU A 131 -2.57 -1.50 9.55
N LEU A 132 -1.92 -2.57 9.99
CA LEU A 132 -0.53 -2.89 9.65
C LEU A 132 -0.43 -3.90 8.49
N ALA A 133 -1.25 -4.95 8.52
CA ALA A 133 -1.19 -6.08 7.58
C ALA A 133 -2.22 -5.98 6.44
N GLU A 134 -3.44 -5.50 6.71
CA GLU A 134 -4.58 -5.54 5.78
C GLU A 134 -4.93 -4.18 5.17
N ARG A 135 -3.88 -3.40 4.83
CA ARG A 135 -4.06 -2.01 4.35
C ARG A 135 -4.92 -1.89 3.10
N GLU A 136 -4.84 -2.84 2.18
CA GLU A 136 -5.62 -2.81 0.94
C GLU A 136 -7.13 -2.90 1.21
N GLN A 137 -7.54 -3.77 2.12
CA GLN A 137 -8.94 -3.93 2.51
C GLN A 137 -9.46 -2.67 3.21
N LEU A 138 -8.64 -2.09 4.10
CA LEU A 138 -9.00 -0.87 4.80
C LEU A 138 -9.11 0.35 3.87
N ASN A 139 -8.17 0.48 2.94
CA ASN A 139 -8.20 1.52 1.90
C ASN A 139 -9.48 1.43 1.07
N ALA A 140 -9.90 0.22 0.69
CA ALA A 140 -11.14 -0.02 -0.05
C ALA A 140 -12.39 0.35 0.77
N ASP A 141 -12.44 -0.02 2.05
CA ASP A 141 -13.58 0.29 2.92
C ASP A 141 -13.73 1.81 3.17
N ILE A 142 -12.61 2.51 3.38
CA ILE A 142 -12.59 3.96 3.53
C ILE A 142 -12.99 4.63 2.20
N GLN A 143 -12.44 4.17 1.07
CA GLN A 143 -12.76 4.71 -0.26
C GLN A 143 -14.25 4.55 -0.56
N LYS A 144 -14.83 3.37 -0.35
CA LYS A 144 -16.26 3.10 -0.57
C LYS A 144 -17.16 3.99 0.29
N THR A 145 -16.80 4.17 1.56
CA THR A 145 -17.58 5.00 2.48
C THR A 145 -17.51 6.49 2.10
N LEU A 146 -16.33 6.97 1.74
CA LEU A 146 -16.15 8.36 1.30
C LEU A 146 -16.82 8.64 -0.04
N ASP A 147 -16.67 7.76 -1.01
CA ASP A 147 -17.26 7.88 -2.34
C ASP A 147 -18.79 7.98 -2.26
N ALA A 148 -19.43 7.11 -1.47
CA ALA A 148 -20.88 7.12 -1.28
C ALA A 148 -21.42 8.44 -0.68
N GLN A 149 -20.66 9.09 0.20
CA GLN A 149 -21.07 10.36 0.81
C GLN A 149 -20.71 11.58 -0.07
N THR A 150 -19.59 11.52 -0.78
CA THR A 150 -19.10 12.60 -1.66
C THR A 150 -19.82 12.66 -3.02
N ASP A 151 -20.48 11.57 -3.42
CA ASP A 151 -21.33 11.52 -4.62
C ASP A 151 -22.45 12.58 -4.60
N ALA A 152 -22.99 12.92 -3.42
CA ALA A 152 -23.97 13.98 -3.25
C ALA A 152 -23.43 15.37 -3.68
N TRP A 153 -22.12 15.56 -3.61
CA TRP A 153 -21.41 16.78 -3.97
C TRP A 153 -20.84 16.74 -5.39
N GLY A 154 -21.07 15.66 -6.14
CA GLY A 154 -20.52 15.51 -7.50
C GLY A 154 -19.03 15.22 -7.54
N ILE A 155 -18.47 14.71 -6.44
CA ILE A 155 -17.06 14.39 -6.28
C ILE A 155 -16.90 12.88 -6.30
N LYS A 156 -15.93 12.39 -7.08
CA LYS A 156 -15.55 10.98 -7.11
C LYS A 156 -14.25 10.78 -6.37
N VAL A 157 -14.23 9.88 -5.40
CA VAL A 157 -13.01 9.49 -4.70
C VAL A 157 -12.41 8.29 -5.41
N SER A 158 -11.25 8.49 -6.04
CA SER A 158 -10.55 7.47 -6.82
C SER A 158 -9.88 6.45 -5.91
N THR A 159 -9.06 6.93 -4.97
CA THR A 159 -8.25 6.09 -4.09
C THR A 159 -8.04 6.80 -2.76
N VAL A 160 -7.96 6.02 -1.69
CA VAL A 160 -7.53 6.48 -0.36
C VAL A 160 -6.37 5.60 0.08
N GLU A 161 -5.30 6.21 0.56
CA GLU A 161 -4.12 5.49 1.02
C GLU A 161 -3.71 5.96 2.41
N ILE A 162 -3.58 5.03 3.34
CA ILE A 162 -3.02 5.29 4.66
C ILE A 162 -1.52 5.52 4.51
N LYS A 163 -1.04 6.71 4.93
CA LYS A 163 0.34 7.15 4.73
C LYS A 163 1.24 6.62 5.85
N HIS A 164 0.88 6.88 7.10
CA HIS A 164 1.61 6.46 8.30
C HIS A 164 0.64 6.12 9.44
N VAL A 165 1.06 5.17 10.27
CA VAL A 165 0.39 4.78 11.53
C VAL A 165 1.43 4.87 12.63
N ASP A 166 1.35 5.93 13.43
CA ASP A 166 2.27 6.18 14.53
C ASP A 166 1.69 5.58 15.82
N LEU A 167 2.48 4.71 16.44
CA LEU A 167 2.19 4.04 17.70
C LEU A 167 2.98 4.69 18.83
N ASN A 168 2.49 4.59 20.06
CA ASN A 168 3.30 5.00 21.22
C ASN A 168 4.53 4.08 21.38
N GLU A 169 5.64 4.61 21.93
CA GLU A 169 6.89 3.84 22.07
C GLU A 169 6.72 2.57 22.91
N THR A 170 5.81 2.60 23.89
CA THR A 170 5.54 1.47 24.78
C THR A 170 4.93 0.29 24.02
N MET A 171 3.96 0.54 23.14
CA MET A 171 3.34 -0.48 22.29
C MET A 171 4.31 -1.01 21.24
N VAL A 172 5.12 -0.13 20.62
CA VAL A 172 6.16 -0.56 19.66
C VAL A 172 7.11 -1.55 20.33
N ARG A 173 7.55 -1.26 21.56
CA ARG A 173 8.39 -2.19 22.34
C ARG A 173 7.68 -3.50 22.68
N ALA A 174 6.40 -3.45 23.04
CA ALA A 174 5.62 -4.66 23.35
C ALA A 174 5.45 -5.57 22.12
N ILE A 175 5.07 -4.99 20.98
CA ILE A 175 4.92 -5.70 19.70
C ILE A 175 6.27 -6.28 19.26
N ALA A 176 7.36 -5.51 19.37
CA ALA A 176 8.69 -5.99 19.02
C ALA A 176 9.10 -7.23 19.85
N ARG A 177 8.89 -7.20 21.18
CA ARG A 177 9.16 -8.36 22.04
C ARG A 177 8.29 -9.57 21.70
N GLN A 178 7.00 -9.35 21.43
CA GLN A 178 6.08 -10.42 21.04
C GLN A 178 6.48 -11.04 19.70
N ALA A 179 6.83 -10.21 18.71
CA ALA A 179 7.28 -10.65 17.40
C ALA A 179 8.60 -11.41 17.47
N GLU A 180 9.53 -10.99 18.32
CA GLU A 180 10.80 -11.69 18.56
C GLU A 180 10.58 -13.06 19.21
N ALA A 181 9.74 -13.13 20.26
CA ALA A 181 9.41 -14.39 20.91
C ALA A 181 8.70 -15.39 19.97
N GLU A 182 7.75 -14.91 19.14
CA GLU A 182 7.07 -15.77 18.17
C GLU A 182 8.02 -16.20 17.03
N ARG A 183 8.94 -15.33 16.59
CA ARG A 183 9.98 -15.69 15.62
C ARG A 183 10.92 -16.74 16.18
N GLU A 184 11.36 -16.61 17.43
CA GLU A 184 12.23 -17.60 18.08
C GLU A 184 11.51 -18.94 18.25
N ARG A 185 10.23 -18.92 18.67
CA ARG A 185 9.39 -20.12 18.77
C ARG A 185 9.25 -20.80 17.41
N ARG A 186 8.93 -20.05 16.35
CA ARG A 186 8.82 -20.58 14.98
C ARG A 186 10.14 -21.15 14.49
N ALA A 187 11.26 -20.46 14.74
CA ALA A 187 12.58 -20.96 14.37
C ALA A 187 12.90 -22.30 15.04
N LYS A 188 12.60 -22.46 16.33
CA LYS A 188 12.79 -23.73 17.06
C LYS A 188 11.95 -24.86 16.48
N VAL A 189 10.67 -24.59 16.14
CA VAL A 189 9.78 -25.59 15.52
C VAL A 189 10.31 -26.01 14.15
N ILE A 190 10.64 -25.04 13.29
CA ILE A 190 11.19 -25.31 11.95
C ILE A 190 12.49 -26.10 12.03
N HIS A 191 13.36 -25.78 13.00
CA HIS A 191 14.61 -26.51 13.21
C HIS A 191 14.37 -27.96 13.65
N ALA A 192 13.50 -28.18 14.63
CA ALA A 192 13.15 -29.52 15.10
C ALA A 192 12.48 -30.37 14.01
N GLU A 193 11.58 -29.77 13.22
CA GLU A 193 10.96 -30.43 12.06
C GLU A 193 12.01 -30.77 10.99
N GLY A 194 12.95 -29.86 10.74
CA GLY A 194 14.08 -30.10 9.83
C GLY A 194 14.99 -31.23 10.29
N GLU A 195 15.32 -31.31 11.58
CA GLU A 195 16.12 -32.40 12.16
C GLU A 195 15.40 -33.76 12.07
N LEU A 196 14.09 -33.78 12.33
CA LEU A 196 13.29 -34.99 12.18
C LEU A 196 13.27 -35.48 10.73
N GLN A 197 12.99 -34.59 9.78
CA GLN A 197 12.99 -34.91 8.35
C GLN A 197 14.38 -35.39 7.89
N ALA A 198 15.45 -34.75 8.33
CA ALA A 198 16.82 -35.18 8.01
C ALA A 198 17.11 -36.58 8.56
N SER A 199 16.73 -36.84 9.82
CA SER A 199 16.93 -38.14 10.49
C SER A 199 16.16 -39.27 9.79
N GLU A 200 14.90 -39.02 9.38
CA GLU A 200 14.11 -39.98 8.62
C GLU A 200 14.75 -40.30 7.25
N LYS A 201 15.25 -39.29 6.53
CA LYS A 201 15.93 -39.49 5.26
C LYS A 201 17.24 -40.25 5.42
N LEU A 202 18.01 -39.97 6.46
CA LEU A 202 19.23 -40.71 6.80
C LEU A 202 18.93 -42.17 7.15
N LEU A 203 17.88 -42.45 7.92
CA LEU A 203 17.44 -43.80 8.23
C LEU A 203 17.04 -44.56 6.96
N GLN A 204 16.25 -43.94 6.09
CA GLN A 204 15.87 -44.52 4.79
C GLN A 204 17.11 -44.82 3.94
N ALA A 205 18.08 -43.90 3.89
CA ALA A 205 19.33 -44.12 3.17
C ALA A 205 20.14 -45.27 3.77
N ALA A 206 20.26 -45.35 5.10
CA ALA A 206 20.98 -46.42 5.80
C ALA A 206 20.35 -47.80 5.53
N GLN A 207 19.02 -47.91 5.60
CA GLN A 207 18.31 -49.15 5.25
C GLN A 207 18.55 -49.57 3.80
N ARG A 208 18.58 -48.61 2.86
CA ARG A 208 18.89 -48.88 1.44
C ARG A 208 20.32 -49.34 1.23
N LEU A 209 21.28 -48.73 1.93
CA LEU A 209 22.69 -49.13 1.88
C LEU A 209 22.91 -50.52 2.49
N ALA A 210 22.19 -50.87 3.56
CA ALA A 210 22.30 -52.18 4.22
C ALA A 210 21.81 -53.34 3.33
N LEU A 211 20.85 -53.08 2.43
CA LEU A 211 20.36 -54.09 1.47
C LEU A 211 21.41 -54.51 0.43
N GLN A 212 22.43 -53.68 0.17
CA GLN A 212 23.46 -53.94 -0.85
C GLN A 212 24.86 -53.71 -0.27
N PRO A 213 25.60 -54.77 0.09
CA PRO A 213 26.95 -54.66 0.68
C PRO A 213 27.93 -53.83 -0.15
N GLN A 214 27.80 -53.86 -1.49
CA GLN A 214 28.62 -53.07 -2.41
C GLN A 214 28.40 -51.55 -2.27
N ALA A 215 27.19 -51.11 -1.88
CA ALA A 215 26.86 -49.70 -1.72
C ALA A 215 27.54 -49.07 -0.48
N MET A 216 27.71 -49.84 0.60
CA MET A 216 28.49 -49.42 1.77
C MET A 216 29.97 -49.25 1.42
N GLN A 217 30.51 -50.13 0.58
CA GLN A 217 31.90 -50.05 0.13
C GLN A 217 32.13 -48.82 -0.77
N LEU A 218 31.19 -48.49 -1.67
CA LEU A 218 31.22 -47.25 -2.44
C LEU A 218 31.13 -46.01 -1.54
N ARG A 219 30.26 -46.02 -0.52
CA ARG A 219 30.16 -44.93 0.46
C ARG A 219 31.48 -44.76 1.23
N TYR A 220 32.12 -45.85 1.64
CA TYR A 220 33.43 -45.83 2.31
C TYR A 220 34.50 -45.17 1.43
N LEU A 221 34.59 -45.58 0.16
CA LEU A 221 35.52 -44.97 -0.81
C LEU A 221 35.20 -43.48 -1.05
N GLN A 222 33.92 -43.10 -1.14
CA GLN A 222 33.51 -41.70 -1.25
C GLN A 222 33.94 -40.88 -0.02
N THR A 223 33.71 -41.38 1.20
CA THR A 223 34.18 -40.69 2.42
C THR A 223 35.69 -40.54 2.44
N LEU A 224 36.46 -41.53 1.96
CA LEU A 224 37.91 -41.40 1.83
C LEU A 224 38.30 -40.29 0.84
N THR A 225 37.60 -40.16 -0.28
CA THR A 225 37.86 -39.06 -1.23
C THR A 225 37.50 -37.69 -0.67
N THR A 226 36.43 -37.57 0.14
CA THR A 226 36.06 -36.31 0.78
C THR A 226 37.07 -35.90 1.85
N ILE A 227 37.52 -36.86 2.68
CA ILE A 227 38.55 -36.62 3.70
C ILE A 227 39.89 -36.26 3.05
N ALA A 228 40.26 -36.92 1.93
CA ALA A 228 41.48 -36.61 1.19
C ALA A 228 41.45 -35.22 0.51
N ALA A 229 40.26 -34.66 0.27
CA ALA A 229 40.10 -33.32 -0.29
C ALA A 229 40.25 -32.19 0.76
N ASP A 230 39.91 -32.47 2.02
CA ASP A 230 40.06 -31.53 3.14
C ASP A 230 41.51 -31.57 3.66
N LYS A 231 42.26 -30.47 3.46
CA LYS A 231 43.72 -30.39 3.66
C LYS A 231 44.17 -30.38 5.14
N ASN A 232 43.66 -31.25 6.01
CA ASN A 232 44.12 -31.38 7.40
C ASN A 232 44.89 -32.69 7.64
N SER A 233 46.12 -32.56 8.14
CA SER A 233 47.25 -33.49 8.01
C SER A 233 47.26 -34.72 8.94
N THR A 234 46.12 -35.12 9.51
CA THR A 234 46.06 -36.30 10.39
C THR A 234 44.97 -37.24 9.90
N ILE A 235 45.34 -38.14 8.99
CA ILE A 235 44.46 -39.19 8.47
C ILE A 235 44.40 -40.30 9.53
N VAL A 236 43.38 -40.28 10.38
CA VAL A 236 43.06 -41.40 11.26
C VAL A 236 42.34 -42.44 10.40
N PHE A 237 42.99 -43.56 10.11
CA PHE A 237 42.39 -44.68 9.39
C PHE A 237 41.54 -45.53 10.34
N PRO A 238 40.20 -45.51 10.25
CA PRO A 238 39.38 -46.51 10.93
C PRO A 238 39.53 -47.83 10.17
N LEU A 239 40.33 -48.74 10.72
CA LEU A 239 40.41 -50.11 10.19
C LEU A 239 39.13 -50.87 10.60
N PRO A 240 38.44 -51.54 9.65
CA PRO A 240 37.31 -52.40 9.97
C PRO A 240 37.72 -53.45 11.00
N ILE A 241 36.92 -53.59 12.07
CA ILE A 241 37.21 -54.51 13.18
C ILE A 241 37.34 -55.95 12.67
N ASP A 242 36.68 -56.30 11.56
CA ASP A 242 36.76 -57.60 10.91
C ASP A 242 38.16 -57.90 10.35
N LEU A 243 38.86 -56.90 9.81
CA LEU A 243 40.25 -57.03 9.32
C LEU A 243 41.25 -57.15 10.47
N LEU A 244 41.01 -56.43 11.56
CA LEU A 244 41.77 -56.57 12.80
C LEU A 244 41.58 -57.96 13.42
N GLY A 245 40.34 -58.46 13.44
CA GLY A 245 39.99 -59.81 13.91
C GLY A 245 40.73 -60.89 13.14
N ALA A 246 40.72 -60.83 11.80
CA ALA A 246 41.41 -61.79 10.95
C ALA A 246 42.96 -61.72 11.06
N LEU A 247 43.52 -60.54 11.34
CA LEU A 247 44.96 -60.36 11.56
C LEU A 247 45.39 -60.89 12.94
N LEU A 248 44.59 -60.65 13.98
CA LEU A 248 44.80 -61.16 15.34
C LEU A 248 44.65 -62.69 15.41
N GLU A 249 43.69 -63.27 14.68
CA GLU A 249 43.57 -64.74 14.54
C GLU A 249 44.80 -65.37 13.87
N ARG A 250 45.41 -64.68 12.89
CA ARG A 250 46.64 -65.14 12.22
C ARG A 250 47.92 -64.92 13.04
N LEU A 251 47.90 -64.02 14.03
CA LEU A 251 49.04 -63.73 14.91
C LEU A 251 49.04 -64.55 16.21
N GLY A 252 48.03 -65.39 16.44
CA GLY A 252 48.08 -66.42 17.48
C GLY A 252 48.15 -65.91 18.92
N MET A 253 47.57 -64.76 19.24
CA MET A 253 47.38 -64.39 20.65
C MET A 253 46.04 -64.94 21.19
N PRO A 254 46.06 -65.69 22.30
CA PRO A 254 44.85 -66.28 22.87
C PRO A 254 43.90 -65.19 23.37
N ARG A 255 42.60 -65.35 23.10
CA ARG A 255 41.54 -64.63 23.81
C ARG A 255 41.57 -65.06 25.27
N GLU A 256 42.14 -64.25 26.16
CA GLU A 256 41.70 -64.30 27.56
C GLU A 256 40.30 -63.70 27.66
N ARG A 257 39.50 -64.38 28.48
CA ARG A 257 38.05 -64.21 28.65
C ARG A 257 37.65 -62.84 29.18
#